data_AF-A0A969G939-F1
#
_entry.id   AF-A0A969G939-F1
#
_cell.length_a   1.000
_cell.length_b   1.000
_cell.length_c   1.000
_cell.angle_alpha   90.00
_cell.angle_beta   90.00
_cell.angle_gamma   90.00
#
_symmetry.space_group_name_H-M   'P 1'
#
loop_
_entity.id
_entity.type
_entity.pdbx_description
1 polymer ?
#
loop_
_entity_poly.entity_id
_entity_poly.type
_entity_poly.pdbx_seq_one_letter_code
_entity_poly.pdbx_strand_id
1 'polypeptide(L)' 'MYPTGTKSNKFLFHYGKQFNTIELNTTHYRIPTLSTIENWRQAVPKDFKFVQKFHKRLVTAEIWA' A
#
# COMPACT_ATOMS: atom_id res chain seq x y z
N MET A 1 -6.02 -15.20 -0.10
CA MET A 1 -6.95 -15.12 -1.25
C MET A 1 -8.16 -14.24 -0.93
N TYR A 2 -8.67 -13.52 -1.93
CA TYR A 2 -9.89 -12.70 -1.81
C TYR A 2 -11.14 -13.56 -2.03
N PRO A 3 -12.18 -13.46 -1.19
CA PRO A 3 -13.46 -14.11 -1.47
C PRO A 3 -14.04 -13.72 -2.84
N THR A 4 -14.75 -14.63 -3.48
CA THR A 4 -15.42 -14.36 -4.76
C THR A 4 -16.36 -13.16 -4.60
N GLY A 5 -16.29 -12.21 -5.54
CA GLY A 5 -17.11 -10.98 -5.51
C GLY A 5 -16.57 -9.87 -4.60
N THR A 6 -15.35 -10.00 -4.07
CA THR A 6 -14.73 -8.92 -3.28
C THR A 6 -14.59 -7.65 -4.12
N LYS A 7 -15.16 -6.54 -3.62
CA LYS A 7 -15.00 -5.22 -4.23
C LYS A 7 -13.56 -4.73 -4.08
N SER A 8 -13.06 -3.98 -5.06
CA SER A 8 -11.68 -3.47 -5.07
C SER A 8 -11.31 -2.68 -3.80
N ASN A 9 -12.23 -1.88 -3.26
CA ASN A 9 -12.03 -1.13 -2.02
C ASN A 9 -11.93 -2.00 -0.75
N LYS A 10 -12.17 -3.32 -0.85
CA LYS A 10 -12.02 -4.28 0.25
C LYS A 10 -10.79 -5.17 0.10
N PHE A 11 -10.01 -5.05 -0.98
CA PHE A 11 -8.80 -5.86 -1.16
C PHE A 11 -7.80 -5.66 -0.03
N LEU A 12 -7.48 -4.41 0.31
CA LEU A 12 -6.53 -4.13 1.39
C LEU A 12 -6.98 -4.73 2.74
N PHE A 13 -8.29 -4.71 3.01
CA PHE A 13 -8.86 -5.32 4.22
C PHE A 13 -8.67 -6.83 4.27
N HIS A 14 -8.99 -7.54 3.17
CA HIS A 14 -8.78 -8.98 3.12
C HIS A 14 -7.30 -9.36 3.09
N TYR A 15 -6.46 -8.52 2.49
CA TYR A 15 -5.02 -8.69 2.48
C TYR A 15 -4.43 -8.58 3.90
N GLY A 16 -4.80 -7.53 4.65
CA GLY A 16 -4.33 -7.29 6.01
C GLY A 16 -4.78 -8.34 7.03
N LYS A 17 -5.74 -9.21 6.69
CA LYS A 17 -6.11 -10.38 7.51
C LYS A 17 -5.16 -11.57 7.34
N GLN A 18 -4.40 -11.61 6.25
CA GLN A 18 -3.57 -12.76 5.88
C GLN A 18 -2.07 -12.44 5.98
N PHE A 19 -1.71 -11.18 5.78
CA PHE A 19 -0.34 -10.69 5.84
C PHE A 19 -0.26 -9.52 6.82
N ASN A 20 0.94 -9.28 7.34
CA ASN A 20 1.23 -8.21 8.29
C ASN A 20 1.97 -7.01 7.66
N THR A 21 2.32 -7.07 6.37
CA THR A 21 3.03 -5.98 5.70
C THR A 21 2.72 -5.92 4.20
N ILE A 22 2.83 -4.74 3.59
CA ILE A 22 2.77 -4.55 2.14
C ILE A 22 3.80 -3.51 1.68
N GLU A 23 4.38 -3.73 0.50
CA GLU A 23 5.18 -2.72 -0.20
C GLU A 23 4.31 -1.92 -1.18
N LEU A 24 4.30 -0.61 -1.04
CA LEU A 24 3.55 0.33 -1.88
C LEU A 24 4.46 0.97 -2.92
N ASN A 25 4.13 0.74 -4.19
CA ASN A 25 4.74 1.46 -5.31
C ASN A 25 4.05 2.81 -5.59
N THR A 26 2.88 3.08 -5.01
CA THR A 26 2.10 4.29 -5.28
C THR A 26 2.91 5.57 -5.03
N THR A 27 3.64 5.63 -3.92
CA THR A 27 4.50 6.75 -3.53
C THR A 27 5.64 7.01 -4.50
N HIS A 28 6.08 6.00 -5.24
CA HIS A 28 7.09 6.15 -6.29
C HIS A 28 6.61 7.09 -7.41
N TYR A 29 5.34 6.98 -7.80
CA TYR A 29 4.74 7.73 -8.90
C TYR A 29 3.99 8.98 -8.45
N ARG A 30 3.35 8.94 -7.27
CA ARG A 30 2.52 10.03 -6.74
C ARG A 30 2.51 10.02 -5.22
N ILE A 31 2.64 11.20 -4.62
CA ILE A 31 2.41 11.37 -3.19
C ILE A 31 0.90 11.27 -2.90
N PRO A 32 0.43 10.30 -2.10
CA PRO A 32 -0.98 10.17 -1.75
C PRO A 32 -1.44 11.31 -0.83
N THR A 33 -2.74 11.60 -0.84
CA THR A 33 -3.34 12.55 0.10
C THR A 33 -3.38 11.97 1.52
N LEU A 34 -3.45 12.84 2.54
CA LEU A 34 -3.64 12.40 3.93
C LEU A 34 -4.88 11.53 4.11
N SER A 35 -6.00 11.88 3.46
CA SER A 35 -7.23 11.08 3.49
C SER A 35 -7.04 9.67 2.93
N THR A 36 -6.19 9.52 1.91
CA THR A 36 -5.87 8.21 1.32
C THR A 36 -5.06 7.35 2.30
N ILE A 37 -4.05 7.95 2.94
CA ILE A 37 -3.23 7.28 3.95
C ILE A 37 -4.09 6.83 5.14
N GLU A 38 -4.98 7.69 5.62
CA GLU A 38 -5.87 7.36 6.73
C GLU A 38 -6.84 6.23 6.38
N ASN A 39 -7.41 6.24 5.17
CA ASN A 39 -8.25 5.15 4.68
C ASN A 39 -7.49 3.82 4.62
N TRP A 40 -6.22 3.82 4.20
CA TRP A 40 -5.39 2.61 4.21
C TRP A 40 -5.14 2.10 5.62
N ARG A 41 -4.81 3.00 6.54
CA ARG A 41 -4.56 2.70 7.95
C ARG A 41 -5.80 2.08 8.62
N GLN A 42 -6.99 2.57 8.31
CA GLN A 42 -8.25 2.05 8.84
C GLN A 42 -8.66 0.71 8.21
N ALA A 43 -8.15 0.37 7.03
CA ALA A 43 -8.49 -0.86 6.34
C ALA A 43 -7.75 -2.10 6.86
N VAL A 44 -6.70 -1.94 7.66
CA VAL A 44 -5.82 -3.04 8.12
C VAL A 44 -5.74 -3.10 9.65
N PRO A 45 -5.27 -4.23 10.24
CA PRO A 45 -4.98 -4.31 11.67
C PRO A 45 -3.96 -3.27 12.15
N LYS A 46 -4.00 -2.94 13.44
CA LYS A 46 -3.17 -1.89 14.05
C LYS A 46 -1.66 -2.15 13.95
N ASP A 47 -1.27 -3.41 13.90
CA ASP A 47 0.12 -3.89 13.83
C ASP A 47 0.63 -4.07 12.38
N PHE A 48 -0.22 -3.83 11.39
CA PHE A 48 0.13 -3.94 9.98
C PHE A 48 1.13 -2.85 9.56
N LYS A 49 2.13 -3.23 8.77
CA LYS A 49 3.23 -2.35 8.34
C LYS A 49 3.08 -1.98 6.87
N PHE A 50 3.37 -0.72 6.57
CA PHE A 50 3.45 -0.22 5.20
C PHE A 50 4.90 0.12 4.88
N VAL A 51 5.45 -0.53 3.86
CA VAL A 51 6.75 -0.19 3.29
C VAL A 51 6.49 0.64 2.04
N GLN A 52 7.05 1.85 1.96
CA GLN A 52 6.82 2.75 0.83
C GLN A 52 8.08 2.85 0.01
N LYS A 53 7.99 2.65 -1.30
CA LYS A 53 9.07 3.02 -2.20
C LYS A 53 9.26 4.53 -2.18
N PHE A 54 10.52 4.98 -2.17
CA PHE A 54 10.83 6.40 -2.29
C PHE A 54 10.27 6.97 -3.60
N HIS A 55 9.84 8.23 -3.52
CA HIS A 55 9.31 8.96 -4.67
C HIS A 55 10.38 9.04 -5.76
N LYS A 56 10.04 8.81 -7.04
CA LYS A 56 10.99 8.76 -8.16
C LYS A 56 11.91 10.00 -8.25
N ARG A 57 11.42 11.19 -7.88
CA ARG A 57 12.23 12.42 -7.81
C ARG A 57 13.36 12.40 -6.77
N LEU A 58 13.25 11.58 -5.73
CA LEU A 58 14.25 11.44 -4.68
C LEU A 58 15.24 10.29 -4.95
N VAL A 59 14.88 9.38 -5.84
CA VAL A 59 15.75 8.27 -6.28
C VAL A 59 16.33 8.66 -7.64
N THR A 60 17.60 9.05 -7.68
CA THR A 60 18.32 9.21 -8.95
C THR A 60 18.32 7.87 -9.70
N ALA A 61 18.04 7.91 -10.99
CA ALA A 61 17.94 6.73 -11.84
C ALA A 61 19.26 5.97 -11.85
N GLU A 62 19.24 4.72 -11.36
CA GLU A 62 20.08 3.57 -11.74
C GLU A 62 20.01 2.49 -10.66
N ILE A 63 18.86 1.81 -10.56
CA ILE A 63 18.82 0.47 -9.93
C ILE A 63 17.80 -0.40 -10.66
N TRP A 64 17.95 -0.50 -11.98
CA TRP A 64 17.52 -1.65 -12.75
C TRP A 64 18.63 -1.85 -13.79
N ALA A 65 19.24 -3.03 -13.75
CA ALA A 65 20.22 -3.47 -14.75
C ALA A 65 19.65 -3.39 -16.17
#